data_AF-A0A3D4CSI4-F1
#
_entry.id   AF-A0A3D4CSI4-F1
#
_cell.length_a   1.000
_cell.length_b   1.000
_cell.length_c   1.000
_cell.angle_alpha   90.00
_cell.angle_beta   90.00
_cell.angle_gamma   90.00
#
_symmetry.space_group_name_H-M   'P 1'
#
loop_
_entity.id
_entity.type
_entity.pdbx_description
1 polymer ?
#
loop_
_entity_poly.entity_id
_entity_poly.type
_entity_poly.pdbx_seq_one_letter_code
_entity_poly.pdbx_strand_id
1 'polypeptide(L)'
;MAPKKPAIPDEEKSAIDFLLQRRLASEGLDPAPLAQPETLVRRIYLDLTGLPPRPEEIDAFLADQSTGSVERLVETLMTRPSYG
;
A
#
# COMPACT_ATOMS: atom_id res chain seq x y z
N MET A 1 -28.28 12.09 13.62
CA MET A 1 -27.32 13.18 13.31
C MET A 1 -26.66 12.87 11.98
N ALA A 2 -26.63 13.81 11.05
CA ALA A 2 -25.87 13.66 9.81
C ALA A 2 -24.37 13.80 10.09
N PRO A 3 -23.49 13.05 9.39
CA PRO A 3 -22.04 13.21 9.54
C PRO A 3 -21.62 14.61 9.05
N LYS A 4 -20.80 15.30 9.84
CA LYS A 4 -20.23 16.61 9.47
C LYS A 4 -18.87 16.37 8.80
N LYS A 5 -18.71 16.84 7.55
CA LYS A 5 -17.44 16.72 6.82
C LYS A 5 -16.31 17.41 7.60
N PRO A 6 -15.21 16.72 7.91
CA PRO A 6 -14.06 17.34 8.55
C PRO A 6 -13.40 18.36 7.59
N ALA A 7 -12.89 19.46 8.15
CA ALA A 7 -12.08 20.40 7.40
C ALA A 7 -10.71 19.78 7.09
N ILE A 8 -10.31 19.83 5.82
CA ILE A 8 -9.04 19.32 5.30
C ILE A 8 -8.39 20.50 4.56
N PRO A 9 -7.10 20.82 4.81
CA PRO A 9 -6.39 21.87 4.08
C PRO A 9 -6.36 21.60 2.56
N ASP A 10 -6.46 22.64 1.74
CA ASP A 10 -6.46 22.50 0.28
C ASP A 10 -5.10 22.02 -0.28
N GLU A 11 -4.02 22.19 0.49
CA GLU A 11 -2.66 21.74 0.13
C GLU A 11 -2.47 20.23 0.28
N GLU A 12 -3.41 19.55 0.93
CA GLU A 12 -3.32 18.13 1.23
C GLU A 12 -3.77 17.28 0.05
N LYS A 13 -2.84 16.49 -0.50
CA LYS A 13 -3.09 15.66 -1.68
C LYS A 13 -3.89 14.40 -1.36
N SER A 14 -3.85 13.94 -0.11
CA SER A 14 -4.55 12.74 0.35
C SER A 14 -5.39 13.02 1.58
N ALA A 15 -6.67 13.27 1.35
CA ALA A 15 -7.66 13.52 2.40
C ALA A 15 -7.73 12.37 3.44
N ILE A 16 -7.54 11.13 3.00
CA ILE A 16 -7.59 9.95 3.88
C ILE A 16 -6.38 9.93 4.80
N ASP A 17 -5.17 10.11 4.26
CA ASP A 17 -3.93 10.07 5.04
C ASP A 17 -3.92 11.18 6.09
N PHE A 18 -4.37 12.37 5.74
CA PHE A 18 -4.52 13.47 6.69
C PHE A 18 -5.46 13.14 7.85
N LEU A 19 -6.62 12.55 7.56
CA LEU A 19 -7.57 12.17 8.62
C LEU A 19 -7.01 11.08 9.53
N LEU A 20 -6.26 10.13 8.97
CA LEU A 20 -5.59 9.08 9.73
C LEU A 20 -4.48 9.66 10.61
N GLN A 21 -3.58 10.47 10.05
CA GLN A 21 -2.50 11.13 10.79
C GLN A 21 -3.05 11.99 11.93
N ARG A 22 -4.11 12.76 11.68
CA ARG A 22 -4.76 13.57 12.70
C ARG A 22 -5.31 12.72 13.84
N ARG A 23 -5.89 11.54 13.52
CA ARG A 23 -6.41 10.62 14.53
C ARG A 23 -5.29 9.98 15.34
N LEU A 24 -4.26 9.46 14.67
CA LEU A 24 -3.08 8.86 15.31
C LEU A 24 -2.41 9.86 16.28
N ALA A 25 -2.18 11.10 15.83
CA ALA A 25 -1.62 12.15 16.65
C ALA A 25 -2.48 12.47 17.88
N SER A 26 -3.82 12.48 17.74
CA SER A 26 -4.74 12.71 18.88
C SER A 26 -4.72 11.58 19.91
N GLU A 27 -4.30 10.38 19.51
CA GLU A 27 -4.16 9.21 20.37
C GLU A 27 -2.72 9.01 20.87
N GLY A 28 -1.77 9.87 20.48
CA GLY A 28 -0.35 9.71 20.82
C GLY A 28 0.30 8.48 20.16
N LEU A 29 -0.20 8.07 18.99
CA LEU A 29 0.30 6.95 18.22
C LEU A 29 1.07 7.42 16.99
N ASP A 30 2.11 6.68 16.65
CA ASP A 30 2.84 6.86 15.40
C ASP A 30 2.34 5.91 14.31
N PRO A 31 2.41 6.30 13.03
CA PRO A 31 2.18 5.38 11.92
C PRO A 31 3.13 4.18 11.97
N ALA A 32 2.65 3.03 11.51
CA ALA A 32 3.52 1.87 11.33
C ALA A 32 4.60 2.19 10.29
N PRO A 33 5.84 1.70 10.48
CA PRO A 33 6.89 1.87 9.49
C PRO A 33 6.52 1.14 8.19
N LEU A 34 7.11 1.59 7.09
CA LEU A 34 7.00 0.88 5.82
C LEU A 34 7.52 -0.55 5.96
N ALA A 35 6.82 -1.47 5.30
CA ALA A 35 7.24 -2.86 5.26
C ALA A 35 8.57 -2.99 4.51
N GLN A 36 9.40 -3.94 4.94
CA GLN A 36 10.59 -4.33 4.17
C GLN A 36 10.15 -4.83 2.77
N PRO A 37 10.93 -4.61 1.71
CA PRO A 37 10.54 -4.96 0.35
C PRO A 37 10.06 -6.41 0.18
N GLU A 38 10.69 -7.37 0.86
CA GLU A 38 10.33 -8.80 0.85
C GLU A 38 8.96 -9.05 1.50
N THR A 39 8.65 -8.29 2.55
CA THR A 39 7.34 -8.37 3.22
C THR A 39 6.27 -7.71 2.36
N LEU A 40 6.61 -6.60 1.71
CA LEU A 40 5.71 -5.86 0.85
C LEU A 40 5.26 -6.70 -0.35
N VAL A 41 6.20 -7.30 -1.09
CA VAL A 41 5.86 -8.14 -2.26
C VAL A 41 4.98 -9.33 -1.87
N ARG A 42 5.27 -10.00 -0.75
CA ARG A 42 4.45 -11.12 -0.26
C ARG A 42 3.02 -10.70 0.08
N ARG A 43 2.85 -9.54 0.73
CA ARG A 43 1.52 -8.99 1.03
C ARG A 43 0.75 -8.68 -0.24
N ILE A 44 1.36 -7.97 -1.19
CA ILE A 44 0.71 -7.62 -2.47
C ILE A 44 0.24 -8.87 -3.20
N TYR A 45 1.07 -9.89 -3.31
CA TYR A 45 0.70 -11.16 -3.96
C TYR A 45 -0.50 -11.84 -3.28
N LEU A 46 -0.46 -11.96 -1.95
CA LEU A 46 -1.54 -12.58 -1.19
C LEU A 46 -2.84 -11.77 -1.28
N ASP A 47 -2.75 -10.45 -1.17
CA ASP A 47 -3.92 -9.56 -1.18
C ASP A 47 -4.59 -9.53 -2.55
N LEU A 48 -3.80 -9.55 -3.64
CA LEU A 48 -4.34 -9.44 -4.99
C LEU A 48 -4.68 -10.79 -5.62
N THR A 49 -3.96 -11.87 -5.28
CA THR A 49 -4.11 -13.17 -5.95
C THR A 49 -4.48 -14.33 -5.04
N GLY A 50 -4.45 -14.13 -3.71
CA GLY A 50 -4.63 -15.21 -2.73
C GLY A 50 -3.48 -16.22 -2.67
N LEU A 51 -2.43 -16.05 -3.48
CA LEU A 51 -1.31 -16.97 -3.61
C LEU A 51 0.00 -16.28 -3.22
N PRO A 52 0.94 -17.00 -2.57
CA PRO A 52 2.26 -16.46 -2.31
C PRO A 52 3.07 -16.30 -3.61
N PRO A 53 4.04 -15.37 -3.65
CA PRO A 53 4.97 -15.26 -4.78
C PRO A 53 5.93 -16.45 -4.82
N ARG A 54 6.46 -16.75 -6.00
CA ARG A 54 7.61 -17.65 -6.17
C ARG A 54 8.91 -16.95 -5.76
N PRO A 55 9.96 -17.70 -5.38
CA PRO A 55 11.26 -17.10 -5.05
C PRO A 55 11.79 -16.16 -6.15
N GLU A 56 11.66 -16.56 -7.42
CA GLU A 56 12.16 -15.77 -8.55
C GLU A 56 11.38 -14.46 -8.74
N GLU A 57 10.10 -14.44 -8.36
CA GLU A 57 9.27 -13.23 -8.40
C GLU A 57 9.66 -12.25 -7.29
N ILE A 58 10.06 -12.75 -6.12
CA ILE A 58 10.62 -11.93 -5.05
C ILE A 58 11.95 -11.32 -5.51
N ASP A 59 12.86 -12.14 -6.02
CA ASP A 59 14.18 -11.69 -6.47
C ASP A 59 14.07 -10.64 -7.58
N ALA A 60 13.16 -10.84 -8.54
CA ALA A 60 12.89 -9.87 -9.60
C ALA A 60 12.38 -8.53 -9.04
N PHE A 61 11.49 -8.55 -8.05
CA PHE A 61 11.01 -7.34 -7.39
C PHE A 61 12.11 -6.61 -6.60
N LEU A 62 12.94 -7.35 -5.86
CA LEU A 62 14.06 -6.78 -5.10
C LEU A 62 15.15 -6.19 -6.00
N ALA A 63 15.35 -6.76 -7.19
CA ALA A 63 16.28 -6.24 -8.18
C ALA A 63 15.76 -4.96 -8.87
N ASP A 64 14.44 -4.71 -8.86
CA ASP A 64 13.83 -3.52 -9.46
C ASP A 64 13.88 -2.32 -8.49
N GLN A 65 14.94 -1.52 -8.62
CA GLN A 65 15.19 -0.32 -7.82
C GLN A 65 14.53 0.95 -8.38
N SER A 66 13.62 0.82 -9.35
CA SER A 66 12.96 1.98 -9.93
C SER A 66 11.84 2.52 -9.03
N THR A 67 11.49 3.79 -9.21
CA THR A 67 10.47 4.50 -8.41
C THR A 67 9.02 4.05 -8.65
N GLY A 68 8.80 3.01 -9.47
CA GLY A 68 7.45 2.53 -9.85
C GLY A 68 7.34 1.01 -9.88
N SER A 69 8.21 0.31 -9.16
CA SER A 69 8.24 -1.16 -9.12
C SER A 69 6.96 -1.75 -8.53
N VAL A 70 6.37 -1.09 -7.54
CA VAL A 70 5.11 -1.50 -6.90
C VAL A 70 3.95 -1.39 -7.88
N GLU A 71 3.79 -0.25 -8.55
CA GLU A 71 2.70 0.00 -9.50
C GLU A 71 2.73 -1.01 -10.64
N ARG A 72 3.90 -1.25 -11.24
CA ARG A 72 4.05 -2.25 -12.31
C ARG A 72 3.81 -3.67 -11.84
N LEU A 73 4.22 -4.00 -10.61
CA LEU A 73 3.91 -5.29 -10.03
C LEU A 73 2.39 -5.47 -9.92
N VAL A 74 1.69 -4.47 -9.35
CA VAL A 74 0.24 -4.50 -9.20
C VAL A 74 -0.44 -4.64 -10.56
N GLU A 75 -0.07 -3.81 -11.55
CA GLU A 75 -0.59 -3.90 -12.92
C GLU A 75 -0.41 -5.30 -13.51
N THR A 76 0.79 -5.88 -13.35
CA THR A 76 1.09 -7.24 -13.82
C THR A 76 0.20 -8.27 -13.13
N LEU A 77 0.06 -8.20 -11.81
CA LEU A 77 -0.74 -9.14 -11.04
C LEU A 77 -2.22 -9.08 -11.40
N MET A 78 -2.75 -7.88 -11.65
CA MET A 78 -4.14 -7.68 -12.08
C MET A 78 -4.47 -8.34 -13.42
N THR A 79 -3.47 -8.67 -14.25
CA THR A 79 -3.68 -9.42 -15.51
C THR A 79 -3.75 -10.93 -15.33
N ARG A 80 -3.39 -11.47 -14.15
CA ARG A 80 -3.31 -12.92 -13.93
C ARG A 80 -4.71 -13.52 -13.74
N PRO A 81 -4.95 -14.77 -14.17
CA PRO A 81 -6.21 -15.47 -13.88
C PRO A 81 -6.51 -15.66 -12.39
N SER A 82 -5.48 -15.60 -11.55
CA SER A 82 -5.59 -15.72 -10.10
C SER A 82 -5.99 -14.41 -9.41
N TYR A 83 -6.05 -13.29 -10.13
CA TYR A 83 -6.49 -12.02 -9.57
C TYR A 83 -8.00 -12.00 -9.41
N GLY A 84 -8.47 -11.79 -8.18
CA GLY A 84 -9.90 -11.66 -7.85
C GLY A 84 -10.69 -12.96 -7.85
#